data_AF-A0A926F384-F1
#
_entry.id   AF-A0A926F384-F1
#
_cell.length_a   1.000
_cell.length_b   1.000
_cell.length_c   1.000
_cell.angle_alpha   90.00
_cell.angle_beta   90.00
_cell.angle_gamma   90.00
#
_symmetry.space_group_name_H-M   'P 1'
#
loop_
_entity.id
_entity.type
_entity.pdbx_description
1 polymer ?
#
loop_
_entity_poly.entity_id
_entity_poly.type
_entity_poly.pdbx_seq_one_letter_code
_entity_poly.pdbx_strand_id
1 'polypeptide(L)'
;MTEEFNKKIMLDNISFLLNESGKKIGELETEAGVSTGYISRISKDEKTKPGIEFIMKVAESLNTSIDTLLKVELGEMTPTERYLVSFLEKLNKDTLDDRLDWNIESADELQRVETDMNGYVDHPLLSYETFYEESECEYPEEVSRVVFISKSFDCRTAINGDCFNLRLKNNSYLYIMNISKSVHNVNDSDAFAKEIWMYTPGVGASYLCSNKDVSPLALLVENLYLTVSERTKHPRIKNELKYIIDSFMEDDISDDEEELPF
;
A
#
# COMPACT_ATOMS: atom_id res chain seq x y z
N MET A 1 14.38 5.08 -19.09
CA MET A 1 14.01 4.11 -20.15
C MET A 1 12.52 4.29 -20.38
N THR A 2 12.06 4.57 -21.61
CA THR A 2 10.61 4.66 -21.89
C THR A 2 10.02 3.26 -21.80
N GLU A 3 9.15 3.02 -20.81
CA GLU A 3 8.35 1.80 -20.73
C GLU A 3 7.43 1.75 -21.96
N GLU A 4 7.67 0.80 -22.85
CA GLU A 4 6.75 0.53 -23.97
C GLU A 4 5.70 -0.49 -23.54
N PHE A 5 4.46 -0.27 -23.97
CA PHE A 5 3.35 -1.21 -23.73
C PHE A 5 3.70 -2.60 -24.27
N ASN A 6 3.84 -3.56 -23.36
CA ASN A 6 4.06 -4.95 -23.69
C ASN A 6 2.72 -5.71 -23.73
N LYS A 7 2.19 -5.87 -24.95
CA LYS A 7 0.94 -6.60 -25.20
C LYS A 7 0.97 -8.03 -24.66
N LYS A 8 2.13 -8.67 -24.63
CA LYS A 8 2.27 -10.06 -24.18
C LYS A 8 1.93 -10.19 -22.69
N ILE A 9 2.47 -9.31 -21.84
CA ILE A 9 2.17 -9.27 -20.40
C ILE A 9 0.65 -9.17 -20.17
N MET A 10 -0.01 -8.23 -20.86
CA MET A 10 -1.46 -8.08 -20.78
C MET A 10 -2.22 -9.37 -21.15
N LEU A 11 -1.86 -10.02 -22.25
CA LEU A 11 -2.55 -11.24 -22.71
C LEU A 11 -2.30 -12.44 -21.80
N ASP A 12 -1.07 -12.56 -21.29
CA ASP A 12 -0.69 -13.63 -20.36
C ASP A 12 -1.43 -13.44 -19.03
N ASN A 13 -1.53 -12.21 -18.53
CA ASN A 13 -2.32 -11.86 -17.35
C ASN A 13 -3.82 -12.12 -17.53
N ILE A 14 -4.41 -11.75 -18.67
CA ILE A 14 -5.81 -12.06 -18.98
C ILE A 14 -6.04 -13.57 -18.91
N SER A 15 -5.16 -14.33 -19.55
CA SER A 15 -5.27 -15.80 -19.59
C SER A 15 -5.15 -16.39 -18.19
N PHE A 16 -4.23 -15.88 -17.38
CA PHE A 16 -4.06 -16.28 -15.98
C PHE A 16 -5.31 -16.00 -15.14
N LEU A 17 -5.83 -14.76 -15.17
CA LEU A 17 -6.99 -14.34 -14.38
C LEU A 17 -8.29 -15.04 -14.82
N LEU A 18 -8.45 -15.35 -16.12
CA LEU A 18 -9.56 -16.17 -16.61
C LEU A 18 -9.54 -17.58 -16.02
N ASN A 19 -8.35 -18.19 -15.95
CA ASN A 19 -8.18 -19.52 -15.37
C ASN A 19 -8.48 -19.53 -13.87
N GLU A 20 -8.05 -18.51 -13.11
CA GLU A 20 -8.35 -18.40 -11.68
C GLU A 20 -9.83 -18.11 -11.39
N SER A 21 -10.47 -17.25 -12.18
CA SER A 21 -11.89 -16.91 -12.01
C SER A 21 -12.85 -17.98 -12.57
N GLY A 22 -12.34 -18.93 -13.36
CA GLY A 22 -13.17 -19.91 -14.08
C GLY A 22 -14.01 -19.30 -15.22
N LYS A 23 -13.76 -18.04 -15.56
CA LYS A 23 -14.50 -17.29 -16.58
C LYS A 23 -14.05 -17.69 -17.98
N LYS A 24 -14.99 -17.75 -18.93
CA LYS A 24 -14.63 -18.07 -20.33
C LYS A 24 -14.16 -16.83 -21.08
N ILE A 25 -13.17 -17.01 -21.95
CA ILE A 25 -12.66 -15.94 -22.80
C ILE A 25 -13.75 -15.24 -23.64
N GLY A 26 -14.72 -15.99 -24.16
CA GLY A 26 -15.83 -15.43 -24.94
C GLY A 26 -16.81 -14.60 -24.11
N GLU A 27 -16.97 -14.92 -22.82
CA GLU A 27 -17.78 -14.11 -21.88
C GLU A 27 -17.07 -12.78 -21.61
N LEU A 28 -15.75 -12.82 -21.34
CA LEU A 28 -14.93 -11.62 -21.18
C LEU A 28 -14.97 -10.72 -22.43
N GLU A 29 -14.85 -11.28 -23.63
CA GLU A 29 -14.94 -10.52 -24.89
C GLU A 29 -16.28 -9.81 -25.04
N THR A 30 -17.37 -10.49 -24.67
CA THR A 30 -18.72 -9.93 -24.74
C THR A 30 -18.90 -8.78 -23.74
N GLU A 31 -18.45 -8.95 -22.50
CA GLU A 31 -18.49 -7.91 -21.47
C GLU A 31 -17.59 -6.71 -21.80
N ALA A 32 -16.43 -6.96 -22.40
CA ALA A 32 -15.55 -5.92 -22.90
C ALA A 32 -16.11 -5.21 -24.15
N GLY A 33 -17.24 -5.66 -24.69
CA GLY A 33 -17.90 -5.05 -25.85
C GLY A 33 -17.15 -5.29 -27.17
N VAL A 34 -16.37 -6.37 -27.26
CA VAL A 34 -15.63 -6.75 -28.48
C VAL A 34 -16.19 -8.03 -29.10
N SER A 35 -15.83 -8.24 -30.37
CA SER A 35 -16.27 -9.42 -31.11
C SER A 35 -15.61 -10.71 -30.59
N THR A 36 -16.34 -11.82 -30.62
CA THR A 36 -15.78 -13.13 -30.23
C THR A 36 -14.52 -13.45 -31.04
N GLY A 37 -13.49 -13.96 -30.37
CA GLY A 37 -12.15 -14.22 -30.90
C GLY A 37 -11.30 -12.97 -31.09
N TYR A 38 -11.71 -11.79 -30.61
CA TYR A 38 -10.89 -10.58 -30.64
C TYR A 38 -9.55 -10.80 -29.94
N ILE A 39 -9.56 -11.39 -28.75
CA ILE A 39 -8.34 -11.67 -27.96
C ILE A 39 -7.41 -12.62 -28.75
N SER A 40 -7.99 -13.63 -29.41
CA SER A 40 -7.23 -14.55 -30.27
C SER A 40 -6.63 -13.86 -31.50
N ARG A 41 -7.35 -12.90 -32.10
CA ARG A 41 -6.85 -12.11 -33.24
C ARG A 41 -5.71 -11.20 -32.83
N ILE A 42 -5.86 -10.43 -31.74
CA ILE A 42 -4.81 -9.51 -31.28
C ILE A 42 -3.56 -10.24 -30.76
N SER A 43 -3.71 -11.47 -30.27
CA SER A 43 -2.59 -12.31 -29.85
C SER A 43 -1.71 -12.74 -31.03
N LYS A 44 -2.30 -12.99 -32.21
CA LYS A 44 -1.58 -13.43 -33.42
C LYS A 44 -0.95 -12.30 -34.22
N ASP A 45 -1.53 -11.10 -34.17
CA ASP A 45 -1.05 -9.95 -34.94
C ASP A 45 -0.27 -8.98 -34.05
N GLU A 46 1.06 -8.98 -34.16
CA GLU A 46 1.95 -8.06 -33.42
C GLU A 46 1.62 -6.57 -33.63
N LYS A 47 1.10 -6.17 -34.80
CA LYS A 47 0.83 -4.75 -35.12
C LYS A 47 -0.46 -4.25 -34.50
N THR A 48 -1.43 -5.13 -34.27
CA THR A 48 -2.69 -4.74 -33.66
C THR A 48 -2.49 -4.47 -32.17
N LYS A 49 -2.76 -3.22 -31.77
CA LYS A 49 -2.78 -2.77 -30.38
C LYS A 49 -4.23 -2.71 -29.88
N PRO A 50 -4.52 -3.24 -28.69
CA PRO A 50 -5.85 -3.14 -28.10
C PRO A 50 -6.21 -1.67 -27.80
N GLY A 51 -7.49 -1.32 -27.95
CA GLY A 51 -7.98 -0.01 -27.59
C GLY A 51 -8.06 0.18 -26.07
N ILE A 52 -7.94 1.43 -25.59
CA ILE A 52 -7.99 1.73 -24.15
C ILE A 52 -9.31 1.31 -23.50
N GLU A 53 -10.44 1.47 -24.20
CA GLU A 53 -11.76 1.07 -23.70
C GLU A 53 -11.84 -0.44 -23.44
N PHE A 54 -11.21 -1.24 -24.32
CA PHE A 54 -11.12 -2.69 -24.12
C PHE A 54 -10.30 -3.02 -22.86
N ILE A 55 -9.14 -2.38 -22.68
CA ILE A 55 -8.27 -2.60 -21.52
C ILE A 55 -9.01 -2.25 -20.22
N MET A 56 -9.69 -1.11 -20.18
CA MET A 56 -10.46 -0.67 -19.00
C MET A 56 -11.56 -1.67 -18.63
N LYS A 57 -12.37 -2.09 -19.61
CA LYS A 57 -13.46 -3.04 -19.36
C LYS A 57 -12.97 -4.43 -18.95
N VAL A 58 -11.85 -4.88 -19.53
CA VAL A 58 -11.23 -6.14 -19.12
C VAL A 58 -10.72 -6.06 -17.68
N ALA A 59 -10.05 -4.97 -17.31
CA ALA A 59 -9.57 -4.75 -15.95
C ALA A 59 -10.74 -4.75 -14.94
N GLU A 60 -11.81 -4.02 -15.26
CA GLU A 60 -13.04 -4.00 -14.45
C GLU A 60 -13.69 -5.39 -14.34
N SER A 61 -13.87 -6.08 -15.47
CA SER A 61 -14.46 -7.42 -15.52
C SER A 61 -13.65 -8.46 -14.73
N LEU A 62 -12.33 -8.32 -14.66
CA LEU A 62 -11.44 -9.23 -13.92
C LEU A 62 -11.17 -8.71 -12.50
N ASN A 63 -11.79 -7.60 -12.10
CA ASN A 63 -11.62 -6.94 -10.81
C ASN A 63 -10.13 -6.72 -10.45
N THR A 64 -9.38 -6.18 -11.40
CA THR A 64 -7.95 -5.83 -11.27
C THR A 64 -7.69 -4.42 -11.76
N SER A 65 -6.63 -3.77 -11.30
CA SER A 65 -6.19 -2.48 -11.85
C SER A 65 -5.59 -2.61 -13.25
N ILE A 66 -5.65 -1.51 -13.99
CA ILE A 66 -5.00 -1.39 -15.31
C ILE A 66 -3.48 -1.58 -15.15
N ASP A 67 -2.88 -1.02 -14.10
CA ASP A 67 -1.45 -1.15 -13.86
C ASP A 67 -1.03 -2.61 -13.63
N THR A 68 -1.77 -3.36 -12.81
CA THR A 68 -1.52 -4.80 -12.63
C THR A 68 -1.65 -5.55 -13.95
N LEU A 69 -2.73 -5.29 -14.69
CA LEU A 69 -2.98 -5.95 -15.97
C LEU A 69 -1.85 -5.71 -16.98
N LEU A 70 -1.24 -4.51 -16.98
CA LEU A 70 -0.27 -4.10 -17.98
C LEU A 70 1.19 -4.30 -17.58
N LYS A 71 1.52 -4.30 -16.28
CA LYS A 71 2.91 -4.21 -15.80
C LYS A 71 3.34 -5.36 -14.89
N VAL A 72 2.42 -6.12 -14.31
CA VAL A 72 2.74 -7.18 -13.33
C VAL A 72 2.69 -8.54 -14.02
N GLU A 73 3.77 -9.32 -14.03
CA GLU A 73 3.79 -10.64 -14.67
C GLU A 73 3.22 -11.74 -13.75
N LEU A 74 1.89 -11.82 -13.64
CA LEU A 74 1.20 -12.70 -12.66
C LEU A 74 1.55 -14.19 -12.80
N GLY A 75 1.84 -14.64 -14.03
CA GLY A 75 2.18 -16.03 -14.33
C GLY A 75 3.51 -16.50 -13.74
N GLU A 76 4.47 -15.60 -13.58
CA GLU A 76 5.82 -15.91 -13.09
C GLU A 76 5.95 -15.75 -11.56
N MET A 77 4.93 -15.19 -10.91
CA MET A 77 4.92 -14.94 -9.47
C MET A 77 4.77 -16.23 -8.66
N THR A 78 5.28 -16.23 -7.44
CA THR A 78 5.00 -17.27 -6.46
C THR A 78 3.55 -17.16 -5.94
N PRO A 79 2.98 -18.24 -5.35
CA PRO A 79 1.66 -18.17 -4.73
C PRO A 79 1.52 -17.06 -3.66
N THR A 80 2.59 -16.83 -2.88
CA THR A 80 2.60 -15.79 -1.84
C THR A 80 2.58 -14.39 -2.43
N GLU A 81 3.37 -14.14 -3.48
CA GLU A 81 3.36 -12.84 -4.14
C GLU A 81 2.00 -12.56 -4.79
N ARG A 82 1.37 -13.55 -5.42
CA ARG A 82 0.00 -13.39 -5.94
C ARG A 82 -1.02 -13.07 -4.85
N TYR A 83 -0.92 -13.73 -3.70
CA TYR A 83 -1.78 -13.40 -2.55
C TYR A 83 -1.58 -11.95 -2.10
N LEU A 84 -0.34 -11.45 -2.07
CA LEU A 84 -0.05 -10.05 -1.76
C LEU A 84 -0.58 -9.10 -2.83
N VAL A 85 -0.48 -9.42 -4.13
CA VAL A 85 -1.09 -8.62 -5.20
C VAL A 85 -2.59 -8.47 -4.96
N SER A 86 -3.32 -9.57 -4.74
CA SER A 86 -4.76 -9.51 -4.49
C SER A 86 -5.10 -8.70 -3.24
N PHE A 87 -4.27 -8.80 -2.20
CA PHE A 87 -4.43 -8.02 -0.97
C PHE A 87 -4.23 -6.52 -1.22
N LEU A 88 -3.15 -6.12 -1.89
CA LEU A 88 -2.84 -4.71 -2.17
C LEU A 88 -3.86 -4.07 -3.13
N GLU A 89 -4.31 -4.81 -4.15
CA GLU A 89 -5.37 -4.37 -5.07
C GLU A 89 -6.68 -4.10 -4.33
N LYS A 90 -7.09 -5.02 -3.46
CA LYS A 90 -8.30 -4.83 -2.64
C LYS A 90 -8.15 -3.63 -1.71
N LEU A 91 -7.01 -3.50 -1.06
CA LEU A 91 -6.71 -2.41 -0.14
C LEU A 91 -6.75 -1.05 -0.85
N ASN A 92 -6.19 -0.99 -2.07
CA ASN A 92 -6.20 0.21 -2.89
C ASN A 92 -7.62 0.58 -3.32
N LYS A 93 -8.40 -0.40 -3.78
CA LYS A 93 -9.81 -0.21 -4.14
C LYS A 93 -10.64 0.30 -2.96
N ASP A 94 -10.52 -0.34 -1.79
CA ASP A 94 -11.27 0.09 -0.60
C ASP A 94 -10.81 1.47 -0.08
N THR A 95 -9.55 1.87 -0.32
CA THR A 95 -9.07 3.24 -0.06
C THR A 95 -9.68 4.25 -1.03
N LEU A 96 -9.80 3.90 -2.31
CA LEU A 96 -10.46 4.73 -3.32
C LEU A 96 -11.97 4.83 -3.06
N ASP A 97 -12.61 3.78 -2.57
CA ASP A 97 -14.04 3.78 -2.22
C ASP A 97 -14.33 4.44 -0.85
N ASP A 98 -13.31 5.02 -0.20
CA ASP A 98 -13.39 5.67 1.12
C ASP A 98 -13.95 4.76 2.24
N ARG A 99 -13.63 3.46 2.15
CA ARG A 99 -14.05 2.44 3.13
C ARG A 99 -13.04 2.21 4.25
N LEU A 100 -11.83 2.77 4.11
CA LEU A 100 -10.71 2.55 5.03
C LEU A 100 -10.32 3.84 5.74
N ASP A 101 -10.34 3.78 7.07
CA ASP A 101 -9.93 4.87 7.97
C ASP A 101 -8.44 4.74 8.29
N TRP A 102 -7.61 5.34 7.44
CA TRP A 102 -6.16 5.41 7.60
C TRP A 102 -5.79 6.47 8.64
N ASN A 103 -4.90 6.12 9.57
CA ASN A 103 -4.25 7.09 10.46
C ASN A 103 -2.94 7.54 9.83
N ILE A 104 -2.63 8.82 10.01
CA ILE A 104 -1.37 9.43 9.57
C ILE A 104 -0.42 9.41 10.76
N GLU A 105 0.82 9.00 10.53
CA GLU A 105 1.93 9.13 11.46
C GLU A 105 2.99 9.99 10.80
N SER A 106 3.13 11.23 11.26
CA SER A 106 4.08 12.15 10.65
C SER A 106 5.53 11.76 10.97
N ALA A 107 6.47 12.13 10.09
CA ALA A 107 7.89 11.91 10.35
C ALA A 107 8.34 12.55 11.68
N ASP A 108 7.82 13.73 12.00
CA ASP A 108 8.18 14.47 13.21
C ASP A 108 7.73 13.75 14.48
N GLU A 109 6.52 13.18 14.49
CA GLU A 109 6.02 12.37 15.61
C GLU A 109 6.84 11.10 15.78
N LEU A 110 7.08 10.36 14.69
CA LEU A 110 7.81 9.09 14.73
C LEU A 110 9.29 9.27 15.13
N GLN A 111 9.92 10.36 14.72
CA GLN A 111 11.32 10.64 15.06
C GLN A 111 11.51 11.16 16.49
N ARG A 112 10.44 11.65 17.13
CA ARG A 112 10.45 12.12 18.53
C ARG A 112 10.01 11.06 19.53
N VAL A 113 9.73 9.84 19.08
CA VAL A 113 9.42 8.74 19.99
C VAL A 113 10.63 8.47 20.88
N GLU A 114 10.42 8.51 22.17
CA GLU A 114 11.41 8.18 23.20
C GLU A 114 11.00 6.90 23.92
N THR A 115 11.93 6.33 24.69
CA THR A 115 11.62 5.22 25.59
C THR A 115 10.98 5.72 26.87
N ASP A 116 10.10 4.92 27.46
CA ASP A 116 9.58 5.14 28.81
C ASP A 116 10.67 4.98 29.89
N MET A 117 10.30 5.17 31.15
CA MET A 117 11.20 5.04 32.31
C MET A 117 11.86 3.66 32.44
N ASN A 118 11.32 2.63 31.78
CA ASN A 118 11.83 1.26 31.80
C ASN A 118 12.58 0.90 30.50
N GLY A 119 12.73 1.82 29.56
CA GLY A 119 13.38 1.59 28.28
C GLY A 119 12.46 1.03 27.18
N TYR A 120 11.14 1.00 27.39
CA TYR A 120 10.18 0.52 26.39
C TYR A 120 9.79 1.61 25.40
N VAL A 121 9.71 1.24 24.11
CA VAL A 121 9.26 2.11 23.03
C VAL A 121 7.76 1.88 22.80
N ASP A 122 6.97 2.95 22.87
CA ASP A 122 5.50 2.90 22.69
C ASP A 122 5.11 2.98 21.20
N HIS A 123 5.79 2.23 20.34
CA HIS A 123 5.42 2.07 18.94
C HIS A 123 5.78 0.66 18.44
N PRO A 124 4.84 -0.09 17.81
CA PRO A 124 5.05 -1.52 17.52
C PRO A 124 6.18 -1.86 16.54
N LEU A 125 6.59 -0.90 15.71
CA LEU A 125 7.65 -1.08 14.71
C LEU A 125 8.97 -0.41 15.07
N LEU A 126 9.03 0.40 16.12
CA LEU A 126 10.24 1.13 16.49
C LEU A 126 10.93 0.41 17.65
N SER A 127 12.25 0.46 17.68
CA SER A 127 13.07 -0.10 18.75
C SER A 127 14.22 0.84 19.10
N TYR A 128 14.68 0.78 20.35
CA TYR A 128 15.85 1.52 20.79
C TYR A 128 17.10 0.74 20.41
N GLU A 129 17.93 1.32 19.55
CA GLU A 129 19.13 0.66 19.01
C GLU A 129 20.38 1.51 19.22
N THR A 130 21.52 0.83 19.36
CA THR A 130 22.86 1.44 19.37
C THR A 130 23.62 0.94 18.15
N PHE A 131 24.06 1.86 17.29
CA PHE A 131 24.74 1.53 16.04
C PHE A 131 25.72 2.63 15.60
N TYR A 132 26.59 2.30 14.64
CA TYR A 132 27.52 3.26 14.06
C TYR A 132 26.91 3.96 12.83
N GLU A 133 26.96 5.28 12.81
CA GLU A 133 26.47 6.14 11.74
C GLU A 133 27.61 7.00 11.19
N GLU A 134 27.67 7.16 9.86
CA GLU A 134 28.69 8.02 9.24
C GLU A 134 28.36 9.49 9.51
N SER A 135 29.30 10.24 10.08
CA SER A 135 29.16 11.68 10.33
C SER A 135 30.10 12.47 9.40
N GLU A 136 30.22 13.79 9.62
CA GLU A 136 31.23 14.62 8.95
C GLU A 136 32.67 14.27 9.38
N CYS A 137 32.84 13.43 10.40
CA CYS A 137 34.12 12.98 10.90
C CYS A 137 34.70 11.84 10.04
N GLU A 138 36.02 11.63 10.12
CA GLU A 138 36.74 10.59 9.37
C GLU A 138 36.36 9.15 9.81
N TYR A 139 35.74 9.00 10.97
CA TYR A 139 35.30 7.73 11.54
C TYR A 139 33.81 7.77 11.89
N PRO A 140 33.05 6.68 11.65
CA PRO A 140 31.67 6.56 12.09
C PRO A 140 31.51 6.75 13.61
N GLU A 141 30.44 7.42 14.01
CA GLU A 141 30.11 7.70 15.40
C GLU A 141 29.07 6.72 15.93
N GLU A 142 29.19 6.32 17.19
CA GLU A 142 28.19 5.50 17.87
C GLU A 142 27.01 6.38 18.28
N VAL A 143 25.81 6.04 17.81
CA VAL A 143 24.56 6.72 18.11
C VAL A 143 23.62 5.73 18.79
N SER A 144 22.88 6.20 19.80
CA SER A 144 21.80 5.44 20.43
C SER A 144 20.52 6.23 20.39
N ARG A 145 19.48 5.70 19.73
CA ARG A 145 18.17 6.34 19.61
C ARG A 145 17.10 5.32 19.25
N VAL A 146 15.84 5.73 19.39
CA VAL A 146 14.71 4.97 18.86
C VAL A 146 14.71 5.08 17.34
N VAL A 147 14.70 3.94 16.65
CA VAL A 147 14.69 3.86 15.19
C VAL A 147 13.69 2.83 14.69
N PHE A 148 13.26 3.00 13.45
CA PHE A 148 12.57 1.95 12.72
C PHE A 148 13.60 1.02 12.06
N ILE A 149 13.61 -0.27 12.40
CA ILE A 149 14.49 -1.25 11.76
C ILE A 149 13.86 -1.71 10.44
N SER A 150 14.22 -1.03 9.35
CA SER A 150 13.69 -1.36 8.03
C SER A 150 14.35 -2.60 7.44
N LYS A 151 13.67 -3.25 6.49
CA LYS A 151 14.25 -4.36 5.73
C LYS A 151 15.33 -3.86 4.75
N SER A 152 15.16 -2.65 4.24
CA SER A 152 15.99 -2.03 3.21
C SER A 152 17.27 -1.39 3.74
N PHE A 153 17.22 -0.79 4.93
CA PHE A 153 18.29 0.04 5.50
C PHE A 153 18.68 -0.33 6.94
N ASP A 154 18.00 -1.30 7.56
CA ASP A 154 18.27 -1.76 8.92
C ASP A 154 18.12 -0.61 9.94
N CYS A 155 18.89 -0.57 11.02
CA CYS A 155 18.93 0.53 11.99
C CYS A 155 19.33 1.90 11.39
N ARG A 156 19.91 1.96 10.19
CA ARG A 156 20.32 3.20 9.49
C ARG A 156 19.18 3.78 8.65
N THR A 157 18.00 3.81 9.26
CA THR A 157 16.77 4.29 8.64
C THR A 157 16.35 5.63 9.23
N ALA A 158 15.98 6.57 8.37
CA ALA A 158 15.24 7.75 8.74
C ALA A 158 13.81 7.66 8.20
N ILE A 159 12.86 8.26 8.91
CA ILE A 159 11.49 8.43 8.41
C ILE A 159 11.46 9.59 7.43
N ASN A 160 10.86 9.38 6.27
CA ASN A 160 10.83 10.34 5.16
C ASN A 160 9.40 10.76 4.84
N GLY A 161 8.89 11.79 5.52
CA GLY A 161 7.52 12.26 5.35
C GLY A 161 6.48 11.38 6.08
N ASP A 162 5.23 11.47 5.64
CA ASP A 162 4.13 10.80 6.34
C ASP A 162 4.14 9.29 6.12
N CYS A 163 3.97 8.56 7.22
CA CYS A 163 3.67 7.14 7.28
C CYS A 163 2.17 6.95 7.55
N PHE A 164 1.67 5.75 7.30
CA PHE A 164 0.26 5.44 7.48
C PHE A 164 0.08 4.13 8.22
N ASN A 165 -0.91 4.07 9.11
CA ASN A 165 -1.36 2.82 9.70
C ASN A 165 -2.85 2.60 9.50
N LEU A 166 -3.25 1.34 9.43
CA LEU A 166 -4.63 0.90 9.30
C LEU A 166 -4.89 -0.25 10.27
N ARG A 167 -5.91 -0.09 11.12
CA ARG A 167 -6.37 -1.17 11.98
C ARG A 167 -7.08 -2.24 11.15
N LEU A 168 -6.60 -3.47 11.28
CA LEU A 168 -7.22 -4.66 10.73
C LEU A 168 -7.91 -5.47 11.84
N LYS A 169 -8.33 -6.69 11.52
CA LYS A 169 -8.97 -7.60 12.48
C LYS A 169 -8.00 -7.98 13.62
N ASN A 170 -8.54 -8.40 14.76
CA ASN A 170 -7.79 -8.93 15.92
C ASN A 170 -6.74 -7.97 16.51
N ASN A 171 -6.97 -6.66 16.42
CA ASN A 171 -6.00 -5.64 16.82
C ASN A 171 -4.65 -5.77 16.07
N SER A 172 -4.65 -6.37 14.88
CA SER A 172 -3.53 -6.28 13.96
C SER A 172 -3.55 -4.92 13.27
N TYR A 173 -2.37 -4.41 12.94
CA TYR A 173 -2.19 -3.14 12.25
C TYR A 173 -1.34 -3.35 11.02
N LEU A 174 -1.76 -2.76 9.91
CA LEU A 174 -0.98 -2.63 8.69
C LEU A 174 -0.31 -1.27 8.70
N TYR A 175 0.98 -1.23 8.39
CA TYR A 175 1.77 -0.01 8.32
C TYR A 175 2.34 0.15 6.91
N ILE A 176 2.32 1.38 6.42
CA ILE A 176 3.05 1.80 5.22
C ILE A 176 4.06 2.85 5.66
N MET A 177 5.34 2.44 5.69
CA MET A 177 6.44 3.27 6.17
C MET A 177 7.12 3.92 4.97
N ASN A 178 7.16 5.25 4.91
CA ASN A 178 7.99 5.99 3.96
C ASN A 178 9.31 6.35 4.61
N ILE A 179 10.40 5.81 4.07
CA ILE A 179 11.68 5.78 4.73
C ILE A 179 12.81 6.17 3.78
N SER A 180 13.93 6.58 4.37
CA SER A 180 15.18 6.78 3.66
C SER A 180 16.36 6.23 4.44
N LYS A 181 17.53 6.16 3.81
CA LYS A 181 18.81 6.09 4.55
C LYS A 181 18.89 7.27 5.51
N SER A 182 19.45 7.04 6.69
CA SER A 182 19.71 8.08 7.67
C SER A 182 20.82 9.05 7.26
N VAL A 183 21.76 8.57 6.45
CA VAL A 183 22.89 9.33 5.90
C VAL A 183 23.03 9.08 4.39
N HIS A 184 23.71 9.98 3.68
CA HIS A 184 23.95 9.90 2.23
C HIS A 184 22.70 9.72 1.37
N ASN A 185 21.58 10.34 1.75
CA ASN A 185 20.33 10.26 1.01
C ASN A 185 20.20 11.32 -0.11
N VAL A 186 21.03 12.36 -0.09
CA VAL A 186 20.98 13.44 -1.06
C VAL A 186 21.53 12.98 -2.41
N ASN A 187 20.77 13.20 -3.48
CA ASN A 187 21.10 12.77 -4.85
C ASN A 187 21.26 11.26 -5.05
N ASP A 188 20.76 10.44 -4.11
CA ASP A 188 20.74 8.98 -4.23
C ASP A 188 19.30 8.49 -4.39
N SER A 189 18.94 8.03 -5.59
CA SER A 189 17.61 7.46 -5.85
C SER A 189 17.36 6.17 -5.07
N ASP A 190 18.41 5.42 -4.72
CA ASP A 190 18.31 4.18 -3.97
C ASP A 190 18.29 4.41 -2.46
N ALA A 191 18.34 5.67 -2.02
CA ALA A 191 18.26 6.04 -0.62
C ALA A 191 16.83 6.08 -0.07
N PHE A 192 15.81 5.88 -0.90
CA PHE A 192 14.40 5.92 -0.48
C PHE A 192 13.74 4.57 -0.64
N ALA A 193 12.82 4.25 0.26
CA ALA A 193 11.98 3.06 0.16
C ALA A 193 10.63 3.31 0.81
N LYS A 194 9.65 2.53 0.39
CA LYS A 194 8.35 2.39 1.03
C LYS A 194 8.17 0.93 1.38
N GLU A 195 7.93 0.65 2.66
CA GLU A 195 7.80 -0.71 3.15
C GLU A 195 6.43 -0.93 3.77
N ILE A 196 5.84 -2.10 3.49
CA ILE A 196 4.59 -2.53 4.10
C ILE A 196 4.90 -3.56 5.17
N TRP A 197 4.45 -3.27 6.40
CA TRP A 197 4.64 -4.10 7.57
C TRP A 197 3.30 -4.44 8.20
N MET A 198 3.21 -5.61 8.80
CA MET A 198 2.07 -6.02 9.60
C MET A 198 2.52 -6.27 11.03
N TYR A 199 1.84 -5.64 11.98
CA TYR A 199 1.98 -5.96 13.38
C TYR A 199 0.77 -6.74 13.85
N THR A 200 1.00 -7.85 14.56
CA THR A 200 -0.06 -8.61 15.23
C THR A 200 0.33 -8.88 16.67
N PRO A 201 -0.53 -8.57 17.66
CA PRO A 201 -0.27 -8.90 19.05
C PRO A 201 0.09 -10.38 19.24
N GLY A 202 1.20 -10.66 19.92
CA GLY A 202 1.70 -12.02 20.16
C GLY A 202 2.56 -12.63 19.04
N VAL A 203 2.48 -12.11 17.81
CA VAL A 203 3.38 -12.49 16.70
C VAL A 203 4.50 -11.48 16.55
N GLY A 204 4.20 -10.20 16.75
CA GLY A 204 5.13 -9.09 16.55
C GLY A 204 5.00 -8.46 15.15
N ALA A 205 6.01 -7.66 14.80
CA ALA A 205 6.12 -7.01 13.50
C ALA A 205 6.62 -8.00 12.43
N SER A 206 6.05 -7.95 11.24
CA SER A 206 6.43 -8.80 10.11
C SER A 206 6.46 -7.98 8.82
N TYR A 207 7.59 -8.04 8.13
CA TYR A 207 7.77 -7.45 6.81
C TYR A 207 6.92 -8.19 5.77
N LEU A 208 6.25 -7.46 4.88
CA LEU A 208 5.52 -8.05 3.76
C LEU A 208 6.22 -7.82 2.43
N CYS A 209 6.41 -6.55 2.04
CA CYS A 209 6.99 -6.16 0.74
C CYS A 209 7.42 -4.68 0.74
N SER A 210 8.17 -4.29 -0.29
CA SER A 210 8.64 -2.92 -0.49
C SER A 210 8.55 -2.48 -1.95
N ASN A 211 8.71 -1.17 -2.19
CA ASN A 211 8.90 -0.61 -3.52
C ASN A 211 10.36 -0.66 -4.02
N LYS A 212 11.28 -1.19 -3.22
CA LYS A 212 12.72 -1.20 -3.51
C LYS A 212 13.19 -2.52 -4.12
N ASP A 213 12.54 -3.62 -3.75
CA ASP A 213 12.81 -4.92 -4.36
C ASP A 213 12.45 -4.86 -5.86
N VAL A 214 13.17 -5.60 -6.72
CA VAL A 214 12.82 -5.78 -8.16
C VAL A 214 11.56 -6.67 -8.32
N SER A 215 10.71 -6.71 -7.30
CA SER A 215 9.49 -7.49 -7.27
C SER A 215 8.40 -6.79 -8.08
N PRO A 216 7.52 -7.54 -8.76
CA PRO A 216 6.31 -6.98 -9.36
C PRO A 216 5.40 -6.24 -8.36
N LEU A 217 5.58 -6.50 -7.05
CA LEU A 217 4.88 -5.79 -5.98
C LEU A 217 5.31 -4.33 -5.82
N ALA A 218 6.49 -3.95 -6.30
CA ALA A 218 7.05 -2.63 -6.03
C ALA A 218 6.17 -1.49 -6.54
N LEU A 219 5.62 -1.66 -7.74
CA LEU A 219 4.67 -0.71 -8.32
C LEU A 219 3.38 -0.61 -7.50
N LEU A 220 2.87 -1.73 -6.98
CA LEU A 220 1.65 -1.76 -6.18
C LEU A 220 1.84 -1.06 -4.84
N VAL A 221 3.00 -1.24 -4.20
CA VAL A 221 3.37 -0.53 -2.97
C VAL A 221 3.43 0.98 -3.21
N GLU A 222 4.08 1.41 -4.29
CA GLU A 222 4.17 2.83 -4.65
C GLU A 222 2.78 3.43 -4.92
N ASN A 223 1.97 2.76 -5.75
CA ASN A 223 0.62 3.19 -6.10
C ASN A 223 -0.30 3.28 -4.87
N LEU A 224 -0.23 2.28 -3.98
CA LEU A 224 -0.99 2.28 -2.74
C LEU A 224 -0.59 3.47 -1.86
N TYR A 225 0.70 3.71 -1.65
CA TYR A 225 1.15 4.84 -0.84
C TYR A 225 0.67 6.17 -1.41
N LEU A 226 0.83 6.40 -2.71
CA LEU A 226 0.36 7.62 -3.37
C LEU A 226 -1.15 7.79 -3.23
N THR A 227 -1.90 6.69 -3.37
CA THR A 227 -3.34 6.70 -3.19
C THR A 227 -3.72 7.06 -1.76
N VAL A 228 -3.11 6.44 -0.75
CA VAL A 228 -3.37 6.75 0.67
C VAL A 228 -2.99 8.20 0.98
N SER A 229 -1.81 8.64 0.55
CA SER A 229 -1.31 10.00 0.75
C SER A 229 -2.22 11.06 0.12
N GLU A 230 -2.75 10.83 -1.08
CA GLU A 230 -3.68 11.77 -1.70
C GLU A 230 -5.05 11.73 -1.02
N ARG A 231 -5.56 10.54 -0.71
CA ARG A 231 -6.91 10.41 -0.14
C ARG A 231 -7.01 10.87 1.31
N THR A 232 -5.90 10.91 2.04
CA THR A 232 -5.84 11.43 3.42
C THR A 232 -5.79 12.96 3.50
N LYS A 233 -5.50 13.66 2.39
CA LYS A 233 -5.59 15.14 2.31
C LYS A 233 -7.03 15.66 2.32
N HIS A 234 -7.99 14.80 2.00
CA HIS A 234 -9.40 15.17 2.02
C HIS A 234 -10.01 14.95 3.42
N PRO A 235 -10.96 15.79 3.86
CA PRO A 235 -11.63 15.59 5.14
C PRO A 235 -12.30 14.22 5.21
N ARG A 236 -12.12 13.53 6.34
CA ARG A 236 -12.76 12.26 6.63
C ARG A 236 -13.45 12.31 7.98
N ILE A 237 -14.61 11.66 8.04
CA ILE A 237 -15.38 11.55 9.27
C ILE A 237 -15.28 10.09 9.69
N LYS A 238 -14.70 9.84 10.86
CA LYS A 238 -14.70 8.50 11.46
C LYS A 238 -16.14 8.04 11.64
N ASN A 239 -16.42 6.75 11.41
CA ASN A 239 -17.79 6.22 11.53
C ASN A 239 -18.45 6.54 12.89
N GLU A 240 -17.65 6.57 13.96
CA GLU A 240 -18.10 6.96 15.31
C GLU A 240 -18.57 8.42 15.36
N LEU A 241 -17.87 9.33 14.68
CA LEU A 241 -18.27 10.74 14.56
C LEU A 241 -19.44 10.93 13.60
N LYS A 242 -19.55 10.07 12.59
CA LYS A 242 -20.65 10.13 11.63
C LYS A 242 -22.00 9.93 12.31
N TYR A 243 -22.10 8.96 13.22
CA TYR A 243 -23.31 8.76 14.01
C TYR A 243 -23.69 10.02 14.80
N ILE A 244 -22.73 10.68 15.45
CA ILE A 244 -22.96 11.92 16.20
C ILE A 244 -23.44 13.05 15.28
N ILE A 245 -22.83 13.18 14.10
CA ILE A 245 -23.24 14.19 13.11
C ILE A 245 -24.64 13.87 12.58
N ASP A 246 -24.93 12.61 12.26
CA ASP A 246 -26.24 12.16 11.78
C ASP A 246 -27.32 12.45 12.84
N SER A 247 -27.08 12.14 14.13
CA SER A 247 -27.99 12.49 15.24
C SER A 247 -28.23 13.99 15.35
N PHE A 248 -27.18 14.81 15.25
CA PHE A 248 -27.33 16.27 15.24
C PHE A 248 -28.15 16.76 14.03
N MET A 249 -27.91 16.20 12.85
CA MET A 249 -28.63 16.55 11.62
C MET A 249 -30.10 16.12 11.64
N GLU A 250 -30.43 15.12 12.46
CA GLU A 250 -31.80 14.63 12.71
C GLU A 250 -32.49 15.35 13.89
N ASP A 251 -31.85 16.36 14.49
CA ASP A 251 -32.29 17.04 15.72
C ASP A 251 -32.58 16.04 16.87
N ASP A 252 -31.89 14.90 16.89
CA ASP A 252 -32.06 13.87 17.91
C ASP A 252 -31.16 14.16 19.11
N ILE A 253 -31.78 14.65 20.18
CA ILE A 253 -31.17 15.04 21.45
C ILE A 253 -31.49 14.01 22.55
N SER A 254 -31.98 12.82 22.18
CA SER A 254 -32.56 11.86 23.14
C SER A 254 -31.56 11.21 24.11
N ASP A 255 -30.27 11.22 23.77
CA ASP A 255 -29.17 10.72 24.61
C ASP A 255 -28.45 11.83 25.42
N ASP A 256 -28.82 13.10 25.26
CA ASP A 256 -28.35 14.15 26.18
C ASP A 256 -29.05 13.93 27.51
N GLU A 257 -28.33 13.42 28.52
CA GLU A 257 -28.81 13.32 29.90
C GLU A 257 -29.51 14.63 30.27
N GLU A 258 -30.82 14.57 30.56
CA GLU A 258 -31.57 15.70 31.11
C GLU A 258 -30.74 16.34 32.22
N GLU A 259 -30.38 17.62 32.04
CA GLU A 259 -29.78 18.44 33.10
C GLU A 259 -30.54 18.19 34.39
N LEU A 260 -29.92 17.46 35.33
CA LEU A 260 -30.49 17.27 36.66
C LEU A 260 -30.69 18.67 37.27
N PRO A 261 -31.94 19.09 37.55
CA PRO A 261 -32.18 20.40 38.10
C PRO A 261 -31.78 20.41 39.58
N PHE A 262 -30.64 21.06 39.86
CA PHE A 262 -30.11 21.56 41.13
C PHE A 262 -29.70 20.55 42.23
#